data_AF-A0A1E4GQZ0-F1
#
_entry.id   AF-A0A1E4GQZ0-F1
#
_cell.length_a   1.000
_cell.length_b   1.000
_cell.length_c   1.000
_cell.angle_alpha   90.00
_cell.angle_beta   90.00
_cell.angle_gamma   90.00
#
_symmetry.space_group_name_H-M   'P 1'
#
loop_
_entity.id
_entity.type
_entity.pdbx_description
1 polymer ?
#
loop_
_entity_poly.entity_id
_entity_poly.type
_entity_poly.pdbx_seq_one_letter_code
_entity_poly.pdbx_strand_id
1 'polypeptide(L)' 'MPPQARRPCDLHRLPAAPTLADLEVGYAARGAQIVACDAARRLAVETHDAEHALEDEIRAHRR' A
#
# COMPACT_ATOMS: atom_id res chain seq x y z
N MET A 1 -0.10 14.09 -2.35
CA MET A 1 0.03 12.61 -2.32
C MET A 1 0.99 12.17 -1.20
N PRO A 2 0.51 11.41 -0.19
CA PRO A 2 1.32 10.98 0.95
C PRO A 2 2.42 9.98 0.54
N PRO A 3 3.56 9.94 1.28
CA PRO A 3 4.67 9.04 0.97
C PRO A 3 4.27 7.56 1.06
N GLN A 4 3.36 7.20 1.96
CA GLN A 4 2.84 5.84 2.12
C GLN A 4 2.12 5.34 0.86
N ALA A 5 1.42 6.22 0.14
CA ALA A 5 0.74 5.86 -1.11
C ALA A 5 1.73 5.56 -2.26
N ARG A 6 2.91 6.19 -2.22
CA ARG A 6 3.96 6.05 -3.25
C ARG A 6 5.02 5.02 -2.90
N ARG A 7 5.01 4.49 -1.67
CA ARG A 7 6.00 3.50 -1.23
C ARG A 7 5.86 2.23 -2.08
N PRO A 8 6.96 1.69 -2.63
CA PRO A 8 6.95 0.39 -3.29
C PRO A 8 6.52 -0.72 -2.31
N CYS A 9 5.89 -1.76 -2.84
CA CYS A 9 5.61 -2.94 -2.03
C CYS A 9 6.89 -3.75 -1.82
N ASP A 10 7.11 -4.19 -0.59
CA ASP A 10 8.09 -5.24 -0.34
C ASP A 10 7.58 -6.53 -0.99
N LEU A 11 8.42 -7.19 -1.76
CA LEU A 11 8.09 -8.44 -2.43
C LEU A 11 9.16 -9.47 -2.12
N HIS A 12 8.71 -10.62 -1.63
CA HIS A 12 9.57 -11.76 -1.38
C HIS A 12 10.29 -12.16 -2.67
N ARG A 13 11.59 -12.42 -2.54
CA ARG A 13 12.46 -12.86 -3.62
C ARG A 13 12.96 -14.26 -3.28
N LEU A 14 12.90 -15.11 -4.29
CA LEU A 14 13.45 -16.45 -4.20
C LEU A 14 14.98 -16.41 -4.10
N PRO A 15 15.59 -17.42 -3.46
CA PRO A 15 17.05 -17.60 -3.53
C PRO A 15 17.48 -17.94 -4.97
N ALA A 16 18.79 -17.90 -5.23
CA ALA A 16 19.34 -18.10 -6.57
C ALA A 16 19.05 -19.49 -7.17
N ALA A 17 18.94 -20.53 -6.32
CA ALA A 17 18.58 -21.90 -6.70
C ALA A 17 17.40 -22.37 -5.84
N PRO A 18 16.15 -21.98 -6.18
CA PRO A 18 14.98 -22.28 -5.37
C PRO A 18 14.56 -23.74 -5.48
N THR A 19 14.11 -24.30 -4.37
CA THR A 19 13.40 -25.58 -4.29
C THR A 19 11.90 -25.38 -4.52
N LEU A 20 11.15 -26.48 -4.67
CA LEU A 20 9.69 -26.42 -4.73
C LEU A 20 9.08 -25.82 -3.45
N ALA A 21 9.63 -26.16 -2.28
CA ALA A 21 9.18 -25.60 -1.00
C ALA A 21 9.38 -24.07 -0.95
N ASP A 22 10.49 -23.56 -1.51
CA ASP A 22 10.72 -22.12 -1.61
C ASP A 22 9.66 -21.43 -2.48
N LEU A 23 9.19 -22.10 -3.54
CA LEU A 23 8.13 -21.57 -4.40
C LEU A 23 6.79 -21.48 -3.67
N GLU A 24 6.41 -22.51 -2.93
CA GLU A 24 5.15 -22.54 -2.17
C GLU A 24 5.13 -21.48 -1.08
N VAL A 25 6.19 -21.41 -0.28
CA VAL A 25 6.36 -20.38 0.75
C VAL A 25 6.41 -18.98 0.12
N GLY A 26 7.18 -18.82 -0.95
CA GLY A 26 7.33 -17.55 -1.65
C GLY A 26 6.03 -17.05 -2.27
N TYR A 27 5.20 -17.95 -2.80
CA TYR A 27 3.87 -17.62 -3.35
C TYR A 27 2.95 -17.08 -2.25
N ALA A 28 2.83 -17.80 -1.13
CA ALA A 28 1.99 -17.38 -0.01
C ALA A 28 2.49 -16.06 0.61
N ALA A 29 3.80 -15.94 0.84
CA ALA A 29 4.42 -14.74 1.42
C ALA A 29 4.21 -13.52 0.52
N ARG A 30 4.43 -13.66 -0.80
CA ARG A 30 4.26 -12.56 -1.74
C ARG A 30 2.80 -12.12 -1.85
N GLY A 31 1.86 -13.06 -1.85
CA GLY A 31 0.43 -12.75 -1.79
C GLY A 31 0.08 -11.90 -0.56
N ALA A 32 0.53 -12.31 0.62
CA ALA A 32 0.30 -11.58 1.86
C ALA A 32 0.92 -10.17 1.83
N GLN A 33 2.14 -10.03 1.30
CA GLN A 33 2.81 -8.73 1.17
C GLN A 33 2.08 -7.77 0.23
N ILE A 34 1.55 -8.27 -0.90
CA ILE A 34 0.77 -7.45 -1.85
C ILE A 34 -0.50 -6.94 -1.17
N VAL A 35 -1.25 -7.81 -0.49
CA VAL A 35 -2.49 -7.43 0.20
C VAL A 35 -2.21 -6.38 1.28
N ALA A 36 -1.17 -6.58 2.09
CA ALA A 36 -0.80 -5.63 3.13
C ALA A 36 -0.37 -4.27 2.56
N CYS A 37 0.44 -4.28 1.49
CA CYS A 37 0.88 -3.07 0.81
C CYS A 37 -0.28 -2.29 0.19
N ASP A 38 -1.20 -2.99 -0.47
CA ASP A 38 -2.36 -2.37 -1.11
C ASP A 38 -3.31 -1.75 -0.09
N ALA A 39 -3.60 -2.46 1.01
CA ALA A 39 -4.40 -1.93 2.11
C ALA A 39 -3.80 -0.64 2.70
N ALA A 40 -2.47 -0.62 2.91
CA ALA A 40 -1.78 0.57 3.40
C ALA A 40 -1.82 1.73 2.41
N ARG A 41 -1.67 1.45 1.11
CA ARG A 41 -1.77 2.46 0.05
C ARG A 41 -3.17 3.05 -0.02
N ARG A 42 -4.19 2.19 -0.02
CA ARG A 42 -5.59 2.60 -0.08
C ARG A 42 -5.93 3.51 1.10
N LEU A 43 -5.58 3.10 2.33
CA LEU A 43 -5.78 3.93 3.51
C LEU A 43 -5.11 5.30 3.38
N ALA A 44 -3.88 5.36 2.86
CA ALA A 44 -3.17 6.62 2.70
C ALA A 44 -3.84 7.55 1.68
N VAL A 45 -4.33 7.01 0.55
CA VAL A 45 -5.06 7.78 -0.46
C VAL A 45 -6.40 8.27 0.11
N GLU A 46 -7.19 7.37 0.69
CA GLU A 46 -8.50 7.71 1.27
C GLU A 46 -8.39 8.78 2.36
N THR A 47 -7.37 8.68 3.21
CA THR A 47 -7.11 9.70 4.25
C THR A 47 -6.75 11.05 3.64
N HIS A 48 -5.90 11.05 2.59
CA HIS A 48 -5.49 12.27 1.91
C HIS A 48 -6.66 12.96 1.20
N ASP A 49 -7.53 12.19 0.55
CA ASP A 49 -8.70 12.72 -0.13
C ASP A 49 -9.71 13.28 0.89
N ALA A 50 -9.91 12.59 2.01
CA ALA A 50 -10.77 13.07 3.10
C ALA A 50 -10.22 14.35 3.76
N GLU A 51 -8.91 14.45 3.96
CA GLU A 51 -8.26 15.67 4.47
C GLU A 51 -8.54 16.86 3.54
N HIS A 52 -8.32 16.69 2.24
CA HIS A 52 -8.55 17.78 1.28
C HIS A 52 -10.01 18.17 1.14
N ALA A 53 -10.93 17.20 1.19
CA ALA A 53 -12.37 17.51 1.22
C ALA A 53 -12.74 18.41 2.42
N LEU A 54 -12.21 18.11 3.61
CA LEU A 54 -12.43 18.93 4.81
C LEU A 54 -11.82 20.33 4.66
N GLU A 55 -10.61 20.44 4.10
CA GLU A 55 -9.98 21.75 3.84
C GLU A 55 -10.82 22.63 2.90
N ASP A 56 -11.36 22.02 1.85
CA ASP A 56 -12.20 22.71 0.87
C ASP A 56 -13.54 23.14 1.48
N GLU A 57 -14.17 22.29 2.28
CA GLU A 57 -15.37 22.62 3.04
C GLU A 57 -15.13 23.81 3.97
N ILE A 58 -14.06 23.78 4.77
CA ILE A 58 -13.69 24.87 5.69
C ILE A 58 -13.43 26.16 4.91
N ARG A 59 -12.76 26.08 3.76
CA ARG A 59 -12.47 27.23 2.91
C ARG A 59 -13.76 27.84 2.35
N ALA A 60 -14.72 27.01 1.95
CA ALA A 60 -16.02 27.46 1.48
C ALA A 60 -16.82 28.17 2.58
N HIS A 61 -16.80 27.65 3.82
CA HIS A 61 -17.49 28.28 4.95
C HIS A 61 -16.87 29.61 5.41
N ARG A 62 -15.63 29.90 5.03
CA ARG A 62 -14.92 31.14 5.38
C ARG A 62 -15.03 32.25 4.33
N ARG A 63 -15.65 31.98 3.17
CA ARG A 63 -15.90 32.95 2.10
C ARG A 63 -17.30 33.53 2.22
#